data_AF-G4ZVR7-F1
#
_entry.id   AF-G4ZVR7-F1
#
_cell.length_a   1.000
_cell.length_b   1.000
_cell.length_c   1.000
_cell.angle_alpha   90.00
_cell.angle_beta   90.00
_cell.angle_gamma   90.00
#
_symmetry.space_group_name_H-M   'P 1'
#
loop_
_entity.id
_entity.type
_entity.pdbx_description
1 polymer ?
#
loop_
_entity_poly.entity_id
_entity_poly.type
_entity_poly.pdbx_seq_one_letter_code
_entity_poly.pdbx_strand_id
1 'polypeptide(L)'
;MSRPDTSFLLMLCASSQTRRRSLETLRDLRRRLHDERRRWEWQRLTRMRHYITLDCLKEPEQSSWMDTWLKGTDENMINVTSLSRALFNLLLSRFAPHYEIPIFYSKGGRPRKLQHHHQVLGLLL
;
A
#
# COMPACT_ATOMS: atom_id res chain seq x y z
N MET A 1 61.02 -30.04 16.18
CA MET A 1 59.71 -29.37 16.09
C MET A 1 58.70 -30.26 16.79
N SER A 2 58.19 -29.85 17.96
CA SER A 2 57.28 -30.69 18.74
C SER A 2 55.91 -30.77 18.07
N ARG A 3 55.33 -31.97 18.03
CA ARG A 3 54.06 -32.27 17.36
C ARG A 3 52.93 -31.56 18.14
N PRO A 4 52.04 -30.78 17.50
CA PRO A 4 51.03 -30.02 18.21
C PRO A 4 50.11 -30.95 19.01
N ASP A 5 49.88 -30.62 20.27
CA ASP A 5 48.99 -31.36 21.16
C ASP A 5 47.59 -31.49 20.55
N THR A 6 47.07 -32.71 20.53
CA THR A 6 45.75 -33.05 19.96
C THR A 6 44.62 -32.21 20.58
N SER A 7 44.72 -31.91 21.88
CA SER A 7 43.78 -31.04 22.59
C SER A 7 43.76 -29.61 22.04
N PHE A 8 44.91 -29.07 21.66
CA PHE A 8 45.01 -27.72 21.08
C PHE A 8 44.39 -27.66 19.69
N LEU A 9 44.61 -28.69 18.86
CA LEU A 9 44.01 -28.80 17.53
C LEU A 9 42.48 -28.93 17.59
N LEU A 10 41.94 -29.68 18.57
CA LEU A 10 40.50 -29.81 18.79
C LEU A 10 39.88 -28.47 19.22
N MET A 11 40.53 -27.74 20.12
CA MET A 11 40.07 -26.41 20.56
C MET A 11 40.04 -25.40 19.40
N LEU A 12 41.06 -25.41 18.54
CA LEU A 12 41.09 -24.58 17.33
C LEU A 12 39.99 -24.95 16.34
N CYS A 13 39.74 -26.24 16.13
CA CYS A 13 38.65 -26.71 15.26
C CYS A 13 37.28 -26.29 15.81
N ALA A 14 37.03 -26.46 17.10
CA ALA A 14 35.80 -26.03 17.76
C ALA A 14 35.59 -24.52 17.67
N SER A 15 36.66 -23.74 17.87
CA SER A 15 36.63 -22.27 17.76
C SER A 15 36.34 -21.81 16.33
N SER A 16 36.95 -22.46 15.33
CA SER A 16 36.72 -22.20 13.91
C SER A 16 35.28 -22.53 13.49
N GLN A 17 34.76 -23.67 13.94
CA GLN A 17 33.36 -24.06 13.69
C GLN A 17 32.37 -23.08 14.35
N THR A 18 32.64 -22.67 15.59
CA THR A 18 31.82 -21.68 16.31
C THR A 18 31.81 -20.34 15.58
N ARG A 19 32.97 -19.88 15.09
CA ARG A 19 33.07 -18.65 14.29
C ARG A 19 32.29 -18.73 12.98
N ARG A 20 32.34 -19.87 12.27
CA ARG A 20 31.56 -20.08 11.04
C ARG A 20 30.06 -20.00 11.30
N ARG A 21 29.56 -20.73 12.30
CA ARG A 21 28.13 -20.68 12.71
C ARG A 21 27.70 -19.28 13.11
N SER A 22 28.56 -18.55 13.83
CA SER A 22 28.29 -17.16 14.24
C SER A 22 28.20 -16.22 13.03
N LEU A 23 29.08 -16.37 12.05
CA LEU A 23 29.04 -15.59 10.81
C LEU A 23 27.81 -15.90 9.96
N GLU A 24 27.41 -17.17 9.87
CA GLU A 24 26.18 -17.58 9.20
C GLU A 24 24.95 -16.97 9.89
N THR A 25 24.91 -17.00 11.22
CA THR A 25 23.85 -16.38 12.02
C THR A 25 23.79 -14.87 11.76
N LEU A 26 24.93 -14.17 11.75
CA LEU A 26 24.98 -12.75 11.45
C LEU A 26 24.50 -12.42 10.04
N ARG A 27 24.88 -13.23 9.05
CA ARG A 27 24.39 -13.08 7.67
C ARG A 27 22.87 -13.27 7.60
N ASP A 28 22.33 -14.24 8.33
CA ASP A 28 20.91 -14.48 8.37
C ASP A 28 20.14 -13.33 9.03
N LEU A 29 20.62 -12.86 10.19
CA LEU A 29 20.05 -11.70 10.88
C LEU A 29 20.06 -10.45 9.99
N ARG A 30 21.16 -10.20 9.27
CA ARG A 30 21.27 -9.06 8.36
C ARG A 30 20.25 -9.14 7.21
N ARG A 31 20.01 -10.34 6.66
CA ARG A 31 18.96 -10.55 5.65
C ARG A 31 17.57 -10.28 6.22
N ARG A 32 17.25 -10.85 7.38
CA ARG A 32 15.96 -10.64 8.05
C ARG A 32 15.69 -9.16 8.36
N LEU A 33 16.69 -8.45 8.88
CA LEU A 33 16.59 -7.01 9.13
C LEU A 33 16.32 -6.21 7.85
N HIS A 34 16.97 -6.58 6.75
CA HIS A 34 16.74 -5.95 5.46
C HIS A 34 15.31 -6.21 4.94
N ASP A 35 14.79 -7.42 5.12
CA ASP A 35 13.42 -7.78 4.73
C ASP A 35 12.37 -7.09 5.59
N GLU A 36 12.60 -6.95 6.89
CA GLU A 36 11.74 -6.16 7.79
C GLU A 36 11.78 -4.68 7.41
N ARG A 37 12.95 -4.12 7.12
CA ARG A 37 13.06 -2.72 6.67
C ARG A 37 12.28 -2.50 5.38
N ARG A 38 12.43 -3.38 4.38
CA ARG A 38 11.67 -3.29 3.11
C ARG A 38 10.17 -3.36 3.34
N ARG A 39 9.70 -4.28 4.20
CA ARG A 39 8.28 -4.38 4.55
C ARG A 39 7.78 -3.12 5.24
N TRP A 40 8.55 -2.58 6.19
CA TRP A 40 8.20 -1.34 6.88
C TRP A 40 8.17 -0.14 5.94
N GLU A 41 9.16 0.00 5.05
CA GLU A 41 9.20 1.06 4.02
C GLU A 41 8.04 0.94 3.04
N TRP A 42 7.72 -0.26 2.57
CA TRP A 42 6.57 -0.50 1.71
C TRP A 42 5.25 -0.14 2.41
N GLN A 43 5.08 -0.53 3.67
CA GLN A 43 3.90 -0.14 4.47
C GLN A 43 3.86 1.38 4.66
N ARG A 44 4.99 2.04 4.95
CA ARG A 44 5.08 3.50 5.08
C ARG A 44 4.71 4.19 3.79
N LEU A 45 5.31 3.80 2.66
CA LEU A 45 5.04 4.36 1.34
C LEU A 45 3.60 4.12 0.91
N THR A 46 3.03 2.95 1.23
CA THR A 46 1.62 2.67 0.99
C THR A 46 0.76 3.62 1.82
N ARG A 47 1.03 3.79 3.13
CA ARG A 47 0.32 4.78 3.95
C ARG A 47 0.47 6.19 3.39
N MET A 48 1.67 6.61 2.99
CA MET A 48 1.96 7.93 2.41
C MET A 48 1.28 8.17 1.05
N ARG A 49 1.22 7.19 0.15
CA ARG A 49 0.51 7.27 -1.14
C ARG A 49 -1.00 7.50 -0.98
N HIS A 50 -1.57 7.14 0.16
CA HIS A 50 -2.96 7.45 0.48
C HIS A 50 -3.18 8.88 1.00
N TYR A 51 -2.15 9.74 0.94
CA TYR A 51 -2.21 11.18 1.19
C TYR A 51 -1.70 11.90 -0.06
N ILE A 52 -2.51 11.96 -1.11
CA ILE A 52 -2.30 13.01 -2.11
C ILE A 52 -2.86 14.30 -1.48
N THR A 53 -2.09 14.89 -0.57
CA THR A 53 -2.36 16.21 0.00
C THR A 53 -1.64 17.23 -0.86
N LEU A 54 -2.08 17.36 -2.11
CA LEU A 54 -1.64 18.44 -2.97
C LEU A 54 -2.71 19.53 -2.86
N ASP A 55 -2.30 20.76 -2.53
CA ASP A 55 -3.23 21.91 -2.43
C ASP A 55 -3.95 22.21 -3.75
N CYS A 56 -3.43 21.70 -4.88
CA CYS A 56 -4.08 21.81 -6.19
C CYS A 56 -5.23 20.82 -6.41
N LEU A 57 -5.39 19.79 -5.56
CA LEU A 57 -6.53 18.89 -5.66
C LEU A 57 -7.75 19.53 -5.02
N LYS A 58 -8.78 19.75 -5.82
CA LYS A 58 -10.10 20.11 -5.32
C LYS A 58 -10.60 19.03 -4.37
N GLU A 59 -11.41 19.43 -3.39
CA GLU A 59 -12.15 18.48 -2.58
C GLU A 59 -12.94 17.51 -3.49
N PRO A 60 -13.04 16.22 -3.15
CA PRO A 60 -13.76 15.26 -3.99
C PRO A 60 -15.18 15.69 -4.36
N GLU A 61 -15.89 16.33 -3.42
CA GLU A 61 -17.24 16.87 -3.61
C GLU A 61 -17.30 18.06 -4.61
N GLN A 62 -16.16 18.72 -4.83
CA GLN A 62 -16.01 19.88 -5.73
C GLN A 62 -15.27 19.52 -7.03
N SER A 63 -15.10 18.22 -7.30
CA SER A 63 -14.46 17.76 -8.53
C SER A 63 -15.40 17.91 -9.74
N SER A 64 -14.84 18.06 -10.93
CA SER A 64 -15.63 18.15 -12.18
C SER A 64 -16.52 16.90 -12.39
N TRP A 65 -16.07 15.75 -11.90
CA TRP A 65 -16.87 14.52 -11.89
C TRP A 65 -18.17 14.69 -11.12
N MET A 66 -18.15 15.38 -9.97
CA MET A 66 -19.36 15.62 -9.19
C MET A 66 -20.35 16.53 -9.91
N ASP A 67 -19.86 17.50 -10.68
CA ASP A 67 -20.73 18.30 -11.56
C ASP A 67 -21.38 17.44 -12.64
N THR A 68 -20.62 16.54 -13.29
CA THR A 68 -21.17 15.59 -14.27
C THR A 68 -22.19 14.65 -13.63
N TRP A 69 -21.89 14.11 -12.45
CA TRP A 69 -22.76 13.17 -11.75
C TRP A 69 -24.08 13.79 -11.28
N LEU A 70 -24.01 14.94 -10.62
CA LEU A 70 -25.17 15.59 -9.99
C LEU A 70 -25.99 16.44 -10.97
N LYS A 71 -25.32 17.15 -11.88
CA LYS A 71 -25.95 18.16 -12.75
C LYS A 71 -25.91 17.81 -14.23
N GLY A 72 -25.04 16.88 -14.63
CA GLY A 72 -24.87 16.51 -16.04
C GLY A 72 -26.10 15.80 -16.60
N THR A 73 -26.26 15.86 -17.91
CA THR A 73 -27.25 15.10 -18.71
C THR A 73 -26.73 13.72 -19.08
N ASP A 74 -27.58 12.85 -19.61
CA ASP A 74 -27.16 11.51 -20.05
C ASP A 74 -26.08 11.57 -21.13
N GLU A 75 -26.18 12.55 -22.04
CA GLU A 75 -25.16 12.84 -23.04
C GLU A 75 -23.81 13.19 -22.40
N ASN A 76 -23.81 13.99 -21.32
CA ASN A 76 -22.57 14.29 -20.59
C ASN A 76 -21.96 13.01 -19.97
N MET A 77 -22.79 12.13 -19.41
CA MET A 77 -22.32 10.85 -18.85
C MET A 77 -21.74 9.93 -19.94
N ILE A 78 -22.40 9.84 -21.10
CA ILE A 78 -21.92 9.06 -22.25
C ILE A 78 -20.60 9.63 -22.76
N ASN A 79 -20.47 10.95 -22.88
CA ASN A 79 -19.24 11.57 -23.37
C ASN A 79 -18.06 11.35 -22.41
N VAL A 80 -18.30 11.32 -21.10
CA VAL A 80 -17.24 11.11 -20.09
C VAL A 80 -16.90 9.63 -19.91
N THR A 81 -17.91 8.75 -19.89
CA THR A 81 -17.73 7.34 -19.47
C THR A 81 -18.02 6.31 -20.56
N SER A 82 -18.48 6.75 -21.74
CA SER A 82 -19.07 5.90 -22.79
C SER A 82 -20.31 5.11 -22.34
N LEU A 83 -20.88 5.44 -21.17
CA LEU A 83 -22.06 4.79 -20.61
C LEU A 83 -23.16 5.81 -20.35
N SER A 84 -24.41 5.42 -20.64
CA SER A 84 -25.56 6.14 -20.11
C SER A 84 -25.58 6.03 -18.59
N ARG A 85 -26.28 6.94 -17.93
CA ARG A 85 -26.43 6.95 -16.48
C ARG A 85 -27.10 5.69 -15.95
N ALA A 86 -28.02 5.09 -16.72
CA ALA A 86 -28.62 3.82 -16.35
C ALA A 86 -27.59 2.68 -16.33
N LEU A 87 -26.77 2.55 -17.38
CA LEU A 87 -25.73 1.53 -17.47
C LEU A 87 -24.61 1.76 -16.45
N PHE A 88 -24.26 3.02 -16.22
CA PHE A 88 -23.30 3.39 -15.18
C PHE A 88 -23.80 3.00 -13.80
N ASN A 89 -25.08 3.26 -13.46
CA ASN A 89 -25.66 2.84 -12.18
C ASN A 89 -25.67 1.32 -12.03
N LEU A 90 -25.90 0.57 -13.11
CA LEU A 90 -25.78 -0.89 -13.08
C LEU A 90 -24.34 -1.31 -12.78
N LEU A 91 -23.35 -0.71 -13.44
CA LEU A 91 -21.93 -0.95 -13.15
C LEU A 91 -21.61 -0.61 -11.68
N LEU A 92 -22.07 0.54 -11.20
CA LEU A 92 -21.88 1.00 -9.83
C LEU A 92 -22.45 0.00 -8.82
N SER A 93 -23.64 -0.53 -9.07
CA SER A 93 -24.27 -1.54 -8.20
C SER A 93 -23.47 -2.84 -8.13
N ARG A 94 -22.83 -3.24 -9.24
CA ARG A 94 -21.95 -4.42 -9.29
C ARG A 94 -20.59 -4.14 -8.66
N PHE A 95 -20.10 -2.91 -8.76
CA PHE A 95 -18.83 -2.49 -8.18
C PHE A 95 -18.90 -2.34 -6.66
N ALA A 96 -20.00 -1.80 -6.12
CA ALA A 96 -20.10 -1.43 -4.72
C ALA A 96 -19.75 -2.55 -3.71
N PRO A 97 -20.15 -3.82 -3.91
CA PRO A 97 -19.77 -4.92 -3.03
C PRO A 97 -18.26 -5.24 -3.01
N HIS A 98 -17.54 -4.87 -4.07
CA HIS A 98 -16.11 -5.16 -4.23
C HIS A 98 -15.19 -4.07 -3.69
N TYR A 99 -15.73 -2.90 -3.32
CA TYR A 99 -14.95 -1.78 -2.81
C TYR A 99 -15.57 -1.24 -1.53
N GLU A 100 -14.96 -1.57 -0.40
CA GLU A 100 -15.40 -1.04 0.89
C GLU A 100 -14.90 0.39 1.08
N ILE A 101 -15.82 1.33 1.35
CA ILE A 101 -15.49 2.70 1.72
C ILE A 101 -15.45 2.80 3.25
N PRO A 102 -14.27 3.03 3.86
CA PRO A 102 -14.16 3.10 5.30
C PRO A 102 -14.98 4.26 5.88
N ILE A 103 -15.70 4.00 6.97
CA ILE A 103 -16.47 5.02 7.69
C ILE A 103 -15.50 6.05 8.28
N PHE A 104 -15.78 7.32 8.01
CA PHE A 104 -15.02 8.46 8.50
C PHE A 104 -15.32 8.75 9.99
N TYR A 105 -14.27 9.01 10.78
CA TYR A 105 -14.39 9.45 12.18
C TYR A 105 -13.94 10.91 12.34
N SER A 106 -14.85 11.78 12.78
CA SER A 106 -14.61 13.22 12.95
C SER A 106 -13.55 13.58 14.01
N LYS A 107 -13.28 12.69 14.96
CA LYS A 107 -12.29 12.91 16.04
C LYS A 107 -10.85 12.55 15.65
N GLY A 108 -10.62 12.00 14.46
CA GLY A 108 -9.33 11.42 14.10
C GLY A 108 -8.78 11.96 12.79
N GLY A 109 -8.35 13.22 12.76
CA GLY A 109 -7.30 13.88 11.94
C GLY A 109 -7.12 13.61 10.45
N ARG A 110 -7.74 12.60 9.84
CA ARG A 110 -7.67 12.32 8.41
C ARG A 110 -8.70 13.21 7.73
N PRO A 111 -8.41 13.79 6.56
CA PRO A 111 -9.42 14.49 5.76
C PRO A 111 -10.50 13.52 5.26
N ARG A 112 -11.71 14.03 5.01
CA ARG A 112 -12.79 13.28 4.36
C ARG A 112 -12.31 12.84 2.97
N LYS A 113 -12.19 11.54 2.77
CA LYS A 113 -11.87 10.93 1.48
C LYS A 113 -13.12 10.80 0.61
N LEU A 114 -13.00 10.11 -0.52
CA LEU A 114 -14.12 9.60 -1.31
C LEU A 114 -15.11 8.88 -0.38
N GLN A 115 -16.36 9.34 -0.35
CA GLN A 115 -17.42 8.83 0.53
C GLN A 115 -18.43 7.98 -0.25
N HIS A 116 -18.40 8.09 -1.58
CA HIS A 116 -19.36 7.44 -2.45
C HIS A 116 -18.66 6.61 -3.53
N HIS A 117 -19.21 5.43 -3.84
CA HIS A 117 -18.64 4.53 -4.84
C HIS A 117 -18.56 5.14 -6.23
N HIS A 118 -19.48 6.04 -6.59
CA HIS A 118 -19.41 6.73 -7.88
C HIS A 118 -18.20 7.66 -7.96
N GLN A 119 -17.74 8.22 -6.84
CA GLN A 119 -16.51 9.03 -6.80
C GLN A 119 -15.28 8.17 -7.04
N VAL A 120 -15.28 6.92 -6.54
CA VAL A 120 -14.19 5.96 -6.79
C VAL A 120 -14.16 5.55 -8.25
N LEU A 121 -15.31 5.20 -8.84
CA LEU A 121 -15.38 4.87 -10.27
C LEU A 121 -14.99 6.07 -11.15
N GLY A 122 -15.39 7.29 -10.79
CA GLY A 122 -15.01 8.51 -11.52
C GLY A 122 -13.50 8.82 -11.51
N LEU A 123 -12.70 8.18 -10.65
CA LEU A 123 -11.24 8.27 -10.69
C LEU A 123 -10.58 7.15 -11.50
N LEU A 124 -11.29 6.05 -11.71
CA LEU A 124 -10.78 4.87 -12.43
C LEU A 124 -11.04 4.95 -13.94
N LEU A 125 -12.03 5.75 -14.33
CA LEU A 125 -12.40 6.06 -15.71
C LEU A 125 -11.68 7.33 -16.17
#